data_AF-X1EFM5-F1
#
_entry.id   AF-X1EFM5-F1
#
_cell.length_a   1.000
_cell.length_b   1.000
_cell.length_c   1.000
_cell.angle_alpha   90.00
_cell.angle_beta   90.00
_cell.angle_gamma   90.00
#
_symmetry.space_group_name_H-M   'P 1'
#
loop_
_entity.id
_entity.type
_entity.pdbx_description
1 polymer ?
#
loop_
_entity_poly.entity_id
_entity_poly.type
_entity_poly.pdbx_seq_one_letter_code
_entity_poly.pdbx_strand_id
1 'polypeptide(L)'
;LREHLNQLFQITNGWCYQKIQVLPAVDEIEVEQDKVTLVITEPISGSGLRHELKGFYDQATWKNRIAFLTGTKNTYDQLIDIGKRLKAIQHILDELQAEQLQDSDPQTVQAKDLEDRIRQNFHSAVRETFTTLWYPTESGLVNADFLMRFEENKYSGEQQILDLLDEKMKF
;
A
#
# COMPACT_ATOMS: atom_id res chain seq x y z
N LEU A 1 0.12 -10.35 -1.63
CA LEU A 1 0.52 -8.95 -1.86
C LEU A 1 -0.67 -8.00 -1.78
N ARG A 2 -1.67 -8.09 -2.68
CA ARG A 2 -2.85 -7.21 -2.66
C ARG A 2 -3.55 -7.14 -1.28
N GLU A 3 -3.77 -8.30 -0.66
CA GLU A 3 -4.36 -8.40 0.69
C GLU A 3 -3.56 -7.65 1.75
N HIS A 4 -2.24 -7.84 1.80
CA HIS A 4 -1.39 -7.12 2.76
C HIS A 4 -1.36 -5.61 2.54
N LEU A 5 -1.32 -5.15 1.28
CA LEU A 5 -1.42 -3.72 0.99
C LEU A 5 -2.77 -3.14 1.41
N ASN A 6 -3.87 -3.88 1.18
CA ASN A 6 -5.19 -3.49 1.71
C ASN A 6 -5.20 -3.37 3.23
N GLN A 7 -4.51 -4.27 3.96
CA GLN A 7 -4.40 -4.20 5.41
C GLN A 7 -3.57 -2.98 5.87
N LEU A 8 -2.46 -2.67 5.21
CA LEU A 8 -1.61 -1.54 5.56
C LEU A 8 -2.32 -0.19 5.35
N PHE A 9 -3.10 -0.07 4.27
CA PHE A 9 -3.83 1.15 3.93
C PHE A 9 -5.31 1.05 4.29
N GLN A 10 -5.70 0.17 5.20
CA GLN A 10 -7.11 -0.01 5.55
C GLN A 10 -7.75 1.29 6.02
N ILE A 11 -9.00 1.49 5.62
CA ILE A 11 -9.80 2.64 6.05
C ILE A 11 -10.14 2.46 7.52
N THR A 12 -9.72 3.41 8.35
CA THR A 12 -9.96 3.41 9.80
C THR A 12 -11.08 4.37 10.17
N ASN A 13 -10.97 5.63 9.73
CA ASN A 13 -11.98 6.67 10.00
C ASN A 13 -12.63 7.22 8.73
N GLY A 14 -12.03 6.98 7.56
CA GLY A 14 -12.54 7.45 6.28
C GLY A 14 -12.41 8.96 6.13
N TRP A 15 -11.48 9.60 6.82
CA TRP A 15 -11.26 11.05 6.69
C TRP A 15 -10.42 11.38 5.47
N CYS A 16 -9.45 10.52 5.12
CA CYS A 16 -8.59 10.76 3.96
C CYS A 16 -9.18 10.15 2.68
N TYR A 17 -9.64 8.91 2.75
CA TYR A 17 -10.24 8.19 1.63
C TYR A 17 -11.28 7.18 2.12
N GLN A 18 -12.28 6.90 1.29
CA GLN A 18 -13.37 5.98 1.62
C GLN A 18 -13.37 4.74 0.71
N LYS A 19 -12.42 4.65 -0.23
CA LYS A 19 -12.20 3.48 -1.09
C LYS A 19 -10.71 3.29 -1.31
N ILE A 20 -10.27 2.03 -1.37
CA ILE A 20 -8.90 1.65 -1.73
C ILE A 20 -8.99 0.71 -2.94
N GLN A 21 -8.13 0.93 -3.92
CA GLN A 21 -7.94 0.01 -5.04
C GLN A 21 -6.46 -0.34 -5.14
N VAL A 22 -6.13 -1.60 -4.89
CA VAL A 22 -4.75 -2.07 -4.81
C VAL A 22 -4.35 -2.79 -6.08
N LEU A 23 -3.38 -2.20 -6.80
CA LEU A 23 -2.83 -2.68 -8.05
C LEU A 23 -3.91 -3.02 -9.10
N PRO A 24 -4.92 -2.14 -9.33
CA PRO A 24 -5.90 -2.36 -10.40
C PRO A 24 -5.25 -2.14 -11.77
N ALA A 25 -5.84 -2.73 -12.81
CA ALA A 25 -5.55 -2.28 -14.17
C ALA A 25 -6.14 -0.86 -14.38
N VAL A 26 -5.58 -0.07 -15.30
CA VAL A 26 -5.97 1.35 -15.47
C VAL A 26 -7.44 1.49 -15.90
N ASP A 27 -7.93 0.57 -16.72
CA ASP A 27 -9.31 0.47 -17.18
C ASP A 27 -10.28 -0.06 -16.12
N GLU A 28 -9.78 -0.67 -15.05
CA GLU A 28 -10.56 -1.14 -13.90
C GLU A 28 -10.67 -0.07 -12.79
N ILE A 29 -10.02 1.10 -12.93
CA ILE A 29 -10.05 2.14 -11.90
C ILE A 29 -11.43 2.77 -11.83
N GLU A 30 -12.11 2.56 -10.70
CA GLU A 30 -13.41 3.17 -10.43
C GLU A 30 -13.30 4.44 -9.57
N VAL A 31 -13.92 5.53 -10.02
CA VAL A 31 -14.04 6.77 -9.24
C VAL A 31 -15.51 7.08 -9.00
N GLU A 32 -15.87 7.22 -7.72
CA GLU A 32 -17.24 7.53 -7.29
C GLU A 32 -17.35 9.03 -7.00
N GLN A 33 -18.52 9.63 -7.26
CA GLN A 33 -18.75 11.07 -7.03
C GLN A 33 -18.60 11.47 -5.55
N ASP A 34 -19.05 10.60 -4.64
CA ASP A 34 -19.20 10.90 -3.22
C ASP A 34 -18.08 10.33 -2.34
N LYS A 35 -17.12 9.60 -2.93
CA LYS A 35 -16.02 8.97 -2.20
C LYS A 35 -14.68 9.32 -2.82
N VAL A 36 -13.70 9.58 -1.96
CA VAL A 36 -12.30 9.67 -2.35
C VAL A 36 -11.70 8.27 -2.41
N THR A 37 -11.09 7.94 -3.54
CA THR A 37 -10.41 6.66 -3.80
C THR A 37 -8.90 6.84 -3.71
N LEU A 38 -8.23 6.02 -2.89
CA LEU A 38 -6.79 5.81 -2.95
C LEU A 38 -6.49 4.64 -3.89
N VAL A 39 -5.72 4.89 -4.94
CA VAL A 39 -5.25 3.85 -5.87
C VAL A 39 -3.77 3.59 -5.62
N ILE A 40 -3.42 2.36 -5.23
CA ILE A 40 -2.02 1.94 -5.06
C ILE A 40 -1.57 1.27 -6.36
N THR A 41 -0.55 1.82 -7.02
CA THR A 41 -0.08 1.31 -8.33
C THR A 41 1.38 0.93 -8.28
N GLU A 42 1.81 0.09 -9.23
CA GLU A 42 3.22 -0.27 -9.40
C GLU A 42 4.09 1.00 -9.50
N PRO A 43 5.30 0.99 -8.91
CA PRO A 43 6.26 2.07 -9.13
C PRO A 43 6.67 2.12 -10.59
N ILE A 44 7.11 3.30 -11.03
CA ILE A 44 7.68 3.49 -12.35
C ILE A 44 9.12 3.96 -12.20
N SER A 45 10.04 3.34 -12.94
CA SER A 45 11.41 3.82 -13.01
C SER A 45 11.43 5.16 -13.73
N GLY A 46 11.88 6.22 -13.06
CA GLY A 46 11.98 7.56 -13.62
C GLY A 46 11.17 8.59 -12.83
N SER A 47 10.97 9.77 -13.43
CA SER A 47 10.18 10.84 -12.84
C SER A 47 8.75 10.83 -13.36
N GLY A 48 7.78 11.02 -12.46
CA GLY A 48 6.39 11.22 -12.82
C GLY A 48 5.46 10.03 -12.55
N LEU A 49 4.18 10.23 -12.88
CA LEU A 49 3.16 9.20 -12.86
C LEU A 49 3.15 8.48 -14.22
N ARG A 50 2.82 7.18 -14.25
CA ARG A 50 2.66 6.41 -15.50
C ARG A 50 1.73 7.16 -16.47
N HIS A 51 2.12 7.26 -17.74
CA HIS A 51 1.37 8.02 -18.75
C HIS A 51 -0.11 7.61 -18.85
N GLU A 52 -0.40 6.32 -18.77
CA GLU A 52 -1.76 5.79 -18.78
C GLU A 52 -2.59 6.26 -17.59
N LEU A 53 -2.03 6.27 -16.38
CA LEU A 53 -2.68 6.80 -15.17
C LEU A 53 -2.90 8.31 -15.25
N LYS A 54 -1.94 9.02 -15.85
CA LYS A 54 -2.08 10.46 -16.09
C LYS A 54 -3.20 10.75 -17.10
N GLY A 55 -3.26 9.98 -18.19
CA GLY A 55 -4.33 10.05 -19.18
C GLY A 55 -5.70 9.72 -18.58
N PHE A 56 -5.78 8.68 -17.76
CA PHE A 56 -6.97 8.36 -16.97
C PHE A 56 -7.41 9.54 -16.10
N TYR A 57 -6.50 10.10 -15.30
CA TYR A 57 -6.80 11.25 -14.46
C TYR A 57 -7.28 12.47 -15.27
N ASP A 58 -6.66 12.73 -16.41
CA ASP A 58 -7.02 13.89 -17.25
C ASP A 58 -8.42 13.75 -17.87
N GLN A 59 -8.90 12.52 -18.07
CA GLN A 59 -10.25 12.21 -18.58
C GLN A 59 -11.28 11.96 -17.47
N ALA A 60 -10.85 11.73 -16.23
CA ALA A 60 -11.73 11.45 -15.11
C ALA A 60 -12.69 12.63 -14.84
N THR A 61 -13.98 12.30 -14.66
CA THR A 61 -15.01 13.30 -14.32
C THR A 61 -14.78 13.89 -12.93
N TRP A 62 -14.42 13.05 -11.96
CA TRP A 62 -14.28 13.41 -10.55
C TRP A 62 -12.80 13.46 -10.13
N LYS A 63 -12.03 14.38 -10.73
CA LYS A 63 -10.56 14.48 -10.51
C LYS A 63 -10.17 14.73 -9.06
N ASN A 64 -11.01 15.43 -8.30
CA ASN A 64 -10.81 15.69 -6.87
C ASN A 64 -11.12 14.48 -5.96
N ARG A 65 -11.53 13.34 -6.53
CA ARG A 65 -11.92 12.12 -5.80
C ARG A 65 -10.94 10.97 -5.96
N ILE A 66 -9.74 11.22 -6.48
CA ILE A 66 -8.75 10.16 -6.69
C ILE A 66 -7.35 10.61 -6.30
N ALA A 67 -6.61 9.77 -5.58
CA ALA A 67 -5.18 9.91 -5.30
C ALA A 67 -4.45 8.62 -5.70
N PHE A 68 -3.17 8.73 -6.07
CA PHE A 68 -2.34 7.59 -6.44
C PHE A 68 -1.15 7.46 -5.50
N LEU A 69 -0.93 6.27 -4.95
CA LEU A 69 0.27 5.93 -4.21
C LEU A 69 1.16 5.01 -5.06
N THR A 70 2.38 5.44 -5.31
CA THR A 70 3.35 4.75 -6.17
C THR A 70 4.77 5.04 -5.66
N GLY A 71 5.80 4.72 -6.44
CA GLY A 71 7.17 5.13 -6.17
C GLY A 71 8.01 5.23 -7.44
N THR A 72 9.26 5.66 -7.24
CA THR A 72 10.18 6.04 -8.33
C THR A 72 11.29 5.02 -8.59
N LYS A 73 11.40 4.02 -7.71
CA LYS A 73 12.47 3.01 -7.75
C LYS A 73 11.96 1.69 -8.32
N ASN A 74 12.85 0.96 -8.99
CA ASN A 74 12.59 -0.41 -9.44
C ASN A 74 12.75 -1.43 -8.30
N THR A 75 11.92 -1.34 -7.27
CA THR A 75 11.91 -2.28 -6.12
C THR A 75 10.70 -3.20 -6.11
N TYR A 76 9.86 -3.12 -7.14
CA TYR A 76 8.59 -3.85 -7.20
C TYR A 76 8.77 -5.37 -7.29
N ASP A 77 9.71 -5.84 -8.12
CA ASP A 77 10.00 -7.28 -8.24
C ASP A 77 10.44 -7.88 -6.90
N GLN A 78 11.28 -7.15 -6.17
CA GLN A 78 11.70 -7.53 -4.82
C GLN A 78 10.52 -7.58 -3.85
N LEU A 79 9.62 -6.59 -3.89
CA LEU A 79 8.40 -6.60 -3.07
C LEU A 79 7.50 -7.79 -3.40
N ILE A 80 7.34 -8.13 -4.68
CA ILE A 80 6.57 -9.31 -5.11
C ILE A 80 7.17 -10.59 -4.50
N ASP A 81 8.49 -10.77 -4.60
CA ASP A 81 9.15 -11.97 -4.12
C ASP A 81 9.10 -12.10 -2.60
N ILE A 82 9.25 -11.00 -1.86
CA ILE A 82 9.06 -11.00 -0.41
C ILE A 82 7.59 -11.28 -0.07
N GLY A 83 6.63 -10.72 -0.82
CA GLY A 83 5.21 -10.99 -0.64
C GLY A 83 4.83 -12.46 -0.88
N LYS A 84 5.46 -13.15 -1.84
CA LYS A 84 5.29 -14.60 -2.04
C LYS A 84 5.80 -15.41 -0.84
N ARG A 85 6.97 -15.02 -0.30
CA ARG A 85 7.56 -15.67 0.89
C ARG A 85 6.67 -15.49 2.12
N LEU A 86 6.11 -14.29 2.31
CA LEU A 86 5.19 -14.01 3.41
C LEU A 86 3.94 -14.90 3.32
N LYS A 87 3.34 -15.01 2.13
CA LYS A 87 2.20 -15.92 1.91
C LYS A 87 2.55 -17.39 2.18
N ALA A 88 3.74 -17.82 1.76
CA ALA A 88 4.19 -19.21 1.96
C ALA A 88 4.38 -19.54 3.44
N ILE A 89 5.01 -18.68 4.23
CA ILE A 89 5.20 -18.92 5.67
C ILE A 89 3.88 -18.84 6.44
N GLN A 90 2.95 -17.95 6.03
CA GLN A 90 1.60 -17.89 6.60
C GLN A 90 0.86 -19.22 6.41
N HIS A 91 0.93 -19.79 5.21
CA HIS A 91 0.31 -21.08 4.91
C HIS A 91 0.88 -22.22 5.77
N ILE A 92 2.20 -22.25 5.95
CA ILE A 92 2.85 -23.26 6.81
C ILE A 92 2.37 -23.11 8.26
N LEU A 93 2.26 -21.88 8.77
CA LEU A 93 1.76 -21.63 10.12
C LEU A 93 0.30 -22.07 10.28
N ASP A 94 -0.54 -21.81 9.28
CA ASP A 94 -1.95 -22.22 9.28
C ASP A 94 -2.06 -23.76 9.31
N GLU A 95 -1.20 -24.48 8.58
CA GLU A 95 -1.12 -25.95 8.61
C GLU A 95 -0.69 -26.48 9.98
N LEU A 96 0.38 -25.92 10.58
CA LEU A 96 0.86 -26.32 11.91
C LEU A 96 -0.20 -26.09 13.00
N GLN A 97 -0.97 -25.01 12.89
CA GLN A 97 -2.10 -24.74 13.79
C GLN A 97 -3.24 -25.75 13.60
N ALA A 98 -3.55 -26.13 12.35
CA ALA A 98 -4.58 -27.12 12.03
C ALA A 98 -4.23 -28.53 12.56
N GLU A 99 -2.93 -28.85 12.64
CA GLU A 99 -2.42 -30.10 13.22
C GLU A 99 -2.46 -30.14 14.76
N GLN A 100 -2.98 -29.09 15.42
CA GLN A 100 -3.02 -28.93 16.88
C GLN A 100 -1.65 -29.07 17.57
N LEU A 101 -0.56 -28.76 16.86
CA LEU A 101 0.76 -28.67 17.48
C LEU A 101 0.72 -27.54 18.54
N GLN A 102 1.18 -27.83 19.75
CA GLN A 102 1.22 -26.82 20.81
C GLN A 102 2.10 -25.65 20.37
N ASP A 103 1.74 -24.42 20.78
CA ASP A 103 2.50 -23.21 20.47
C ASP A 103 3.97 -23.24 20.93
N SER A 104 4.28 -24.11 21.89
CA SER A 104 5.62 -24.36 22.41
C SER A 104 6.42 -25.40 21.62
N ASP A 105 5.85 -26.01 20.58
CA ASP A 105 6.57 -26.95 19.73
C ASP A 105 7.72 -26.22 19.01
N PRO A 106 8.95 -26.80 18.98
CA PRO A 106 10.10 -26.17 18.35
C PRO A 106 9.88 -25.76 16.89
N GLN A 107 9.08 -26.51 16.12
CA GLN A 107 8.77 -26.18 14.72
C GLN A 107 7.86 -24.95 14.64
N THR A 108 6.83 -24.88 15.49
CA THR A 108 5.92 -23.72 15.57
C THR A 108 6.68 -22.46 15.97
N VAL A 109 7.58 -22.54 16.95
CA VAL A 109 8.41 -21.40 17.38
C VAL A 109 9.32 -20.94 16.23
N GLN A 110 10.01 -21.86 15.55
CA GLN A 110 10.89 -21.51 14.43
C GLN A 110 10.13 -20.89 13.25
N ALA A 111 8.92 -21.38 12.96
CA ALA A 111 8.08 -20.84 11.90
C ALA A 111 7.62 -19.40 12.21
N LYS A 112 7.24 -19.12 13.47
CA LYS A 112 6.88 -17.78 13.94
C LYS A 112 8.06 -16.81 13.86
N ASP A 113 9.24 -17.22 14.32
CA ASP A 113 10.46 -16.41 14.23
C ASP A 113 10.82 -16.07 12.76
N LEU A 114 10.62 -17.03 11.85
CA LEU A 114 10.84 -16.81 10.42
C LEU A 114 9.78 -15.87 9.83
N GLU A 115 8.52 -16.05 10.19
CA GLU A 115 7.41 -15.19 9.78
C GLU A 115 7.68 -13.73 10.16
N ASP A 116 8.09 -13.47 11.40
CA ASP A 116 8.40 -12.12 11.87
C ASP A 116 9.53 -11.46 11.09
N ARG A 117 10.60 -12.20 10.78
CA ARG A 117 11.69 -11.70 9.92
C ARG A 117 11.20 -11.37 8.51
N ILE A 118 10.37 -12.24 7.92
CA ILE A 118 9.82 -12.02 6.58
C ILE A 118 8.87 -10.81 6.60
N ARG A 119 8.08 -10.62 7.67
CA ARG A 119 7.18 -9.49 7.86
C ARG A 119 7.94 -8.16 7.96
N GLN A 120 9.02 -8.11 8.72
CA GLN A 120 9.89 -6.94 8.81
C GLN A 120 10.52 -6.58 7.46
N ASN A 121 10.99 -7.59 6.72
CA ASN A 121 11.50 -7.40 5.36
C ASN A 121 10.41 -6.90 4.40
N PHE A 122 9.19 -7.41 4.54
CA PHE A 122 8.04 -6.97 3.75
C PHE A 122 7.72 -5.49 4.01
N HIS A 123 7.66 -5.05 5.27
CA HIS A 123 7.43 -3.64 5.61
C HIS A 123 8.54 -2.72 5.08
N SER A 124 9.79 -3.18 5.17
CA SER A 124 10.93 -2.44 4.62
C SER A 124 10.83 -2.29 3.10
N ALA A 125 10.48 -3.36 2.38
CA ALA A 125 10.27 -3.33 0.95
C ALA A 125 9.09 -2.44 0.55
N VAL A 126 7.95 -2.52 1.24
CA VAL A 126 6.79 -1.64 1.00
C VAL A 126 7.18 -0.17 1.13
N ARG A 127 7.91 0.20 2.19
CA ARG A 127 8.41 1.57 2.40
C ARG A 127 9.33 2.05 1.28
N GLU A 128 10.16 1.16 0.74
CA GLU A 128 11.08 1.49 -0.36
C GLU A 128 10.39 1.52 -1.73
N THR A 129 9.26 0.82 -1.88
CA THR A 129 8.51 0.72 -3.12
C THR A 129 7.51 1.85 -3.29
N PHE A 130 6.75 2.22 -2.25
CA PHE A 130 5.75 3.29 -2.38
C PHE A 130 6.19 4.54 -1.63
N THR A 131 6.85 5.43 -2.36
CA THR A 131 7.53 6.61 -1.83
C THR A 131 6.89 7.92 -2.26
N THR A 132 5.85 7.89 -3.09
CA THR A 132 5.31 9.09 -3.73
C THR A 132 3.79 9.03 -3.77
N LEU A 133 3.16 10.03 -3.16
CA LEU A 133 1.72 10.25 -3.22
C LEU A 133 1.43 11.32 -4.27
N TRP A 134 0.60 10.98 -5.25
CA TRP A 134 -0.01 11.92 -6.18
C TRP A 134 -1.41 12.25 -5.73
N TYR A 135 -1.74 13.53 -5.65
CA TYR A 135 -3.03 13.98 -5.15
C TYR A 135 -3.53 15.22 -5.89
N PRO A 136 -4.85 15.39 -6.01
CA PRO A 136 -5.44 16.48 -6.76
C PRO A 136 -5.49 17.76 -5.92
N THR A 137 -5.24 18.89 -6.57
CA THR A 137 -5.38 20.26 -6.05
C THR A 137 -6.16 21.09 -7.07
N GLU A 138 -6.48 22.34 -6.74
CA GLU A 138 -7.14 23.25 -7.70
C GLU A 138 -6.34 23.45 -8.98
N SER A 139 -5.01 23.43 -8.91
CA SER A 139 -4.12 23.58 -10.07
C SER A 139 -3.86 22.28 -10.84
N GLY A 140 -4.40 21.15 -10.36
CA GLY A 140 -4.27 19.84 -10.97
C GLY A 140 -3.61 18.80 -10.07
N LEU A 141 -3.07 17.75 -10.69
CA LEU A 141 -2.43 16.66 -9.96
C LEU A 141 -0.99 17.03 -9.62
N VAL A 142 -0.68 17.05 -8.32
CA VAL A 142 0.66 17.28 -7.79
C VAL A 142 1.15 16.04 -7.05
N ASN A 143 2.42 16.02 -6.64
CA ASN A 143 2.97 14.95 -5.84
C ASN A 143 3.64 15.45 -4.56
N ALA A 144 3.81 14.53 -3.62
CA ALA A 144 4.66 14.70 -2.46
C ALA A 144 5.36 13.39 -2.13
N ASP A 145 6.56 13.50 -1.55
CA ASP A 145 7.25 12.35 -1.00
C ASP A 145 6.47 11.79 0.18
N PHE A 146 6.23 10.48 0.15
CA PHE A 146 5.53 9.74 1.18
C PHE A 146 6.51 8.82 1.91
N LEU A 147 6.85 9.20 3.14
CA LEU A 147 7.75 8.42 3.99
C LEU A 147 6.95 7.59 4.99
N MET A 148 6.81 6.30 4.72
CA MET A 148 6.12 5.40 5.65
C MET A 148 6.90 5.20 6.95
N ARG A 149 6.21 5.37 8.08
CA ARG A 149 6.74 5.16 9.43
C ARG A 149 6.02 4.01 10.10
N PHE A 150 6.72 2.92 10.40
CA PHE A 150 6.15 1.81 11.16
C PHE A 150 6.49 2.05 12.64
N GLU A 151 5.48 2.25 13.49
CA GLU A 151 5.64 2.50 14.93
C GLU A 151 5.10 1.31 15.72
N GLU A 152 5.94 0.69 16.58
CA GLU A 152 5.55 -0.44 17.44
C GLU A 152 4.84 -1.60 16.70
N ASN A 153 5.30 -1.94 15.49
CA ASN A 153 4.67 -2.93 14.59
C ASN A 153 3.23 -2.61 14.18
N LYS A 154 2.77 -1.39 14.42
CA LYS A 154 1.50 -0.86 13.91
C LYS A 154 1.78 0.12 12.79
N TYR A 155 0.92 0.08 11.79
CA TYR A 155 0.97 0.99 10.66
C TYR A 155 -0.45 1.43 10.32
N SER A 156 -0.64 2.73 10.19
CA SER A 156 -1.88 3.32 9.67
C SER A 156 -1.54 4.14 8.44
N GLY A 157 -1.75 3.54 7.26
CA GLY A 157 -1.54 4.22 6.00
C GLY A 157 -2.49 5.41 5.81
N GLU A 158 -3.73 5.30 6.29
CA GLU A 158 -4.70 6.41 6.26
C GLU A 158 -4.20 7.61 7.05
N GLN A 159 -3.76 7.39 8.31
CA GLN A 159 -3.31 8.49 9.16
C GLN A 159 -2.08 9.17 8.58
N GLN A 160 -1.10 8.42 8.07
CA GLN A 160 0.12 9.02 7.52
C GLN A 160 -0.12 9.80 6.23
N ILE A 161 -1.06 9.35 5.40
CA ILE A 161 -1.46 10.11 4.21
C ILE A 161 -2.19 11.38 4.66
N LEU A 162 -3.07 11.30 5.65
CA LEU A 162 -3.77 12.46 6.19
C LEU A 162 -2.78 13.50 6.73
N ASP A 163 -1.82 13.07 7.55
CA ASP A 163 -0.78 13.93 8.13
C ASP A 163 0.08 14.60 7.04
N LEU A 164 0.44 13.84 5.98
CA LEU A 164 1.17 14.39 4.84
C LEU A 164 0.36 15.46 4.11
N LEU A 165 -0.93 15.22 3.87
CA LEU A 165 -1.79 16.18 3.17
C LEU A 165 -2.05 17.45 4.01
N ASP A 166 -2.13 17.30 5.33
CA ASP A 166 -2.23 18.42 6.28
C ASP A 166 -0.94 19.26 6.27
N GLU A 167 0.23 18.63 6.31
CA GLU A 167 1.54 19.31 6.20
C GLU A 167 1.68 20.10 4.88
N LYS A 168 1.13 19.57 3.78
CA LYS A 168 1.13 20.26 2.48
C LYS A 168 0.05 21.34 2.34
N MET A 169 -0.65 21.69 3.43
CA MET A 169 -1.72 22.69 3.48
C MET A 169 -2.81 22.44 2.43
N LYS A 170 -3.19 21.16 2.25
CA LYS A 170 -4.26 20.79 1.33
C LYS A 170 -5.66 21.00 1.93
N PHE A 171 -5.76 21.17 3.25
CA PHE A 171 -7.00 21.40 3.98
C PHE A 171 -7.13 22.86 4.43
#